data_AF-A0A1I6C664-F1
#
_entry.id   AF-A0A1I6C664-F1
#
_cell.length_a   1.000
_cell.length_b   1.000
_cell.length_c   1.000
_cell.angle_alpha   90.00
_cell.angle_beta   90.00
_cell.angle_gamma   90.00
#
_symmetry.space_group_name_H-M   'P 1'
#
loop_
_entity.id
_entity.type
_entity.pdbx_description
1 polymer ?
#
loop_
_entity_poly.entity_id
_entity_poly.type
_entity_poly.pdbx_seq_one_letter_code
_entity_poly.pdbx_strand_id
1 'polypeptide(L)'
;MKLQLALCVALGGLSAFAYAAVTPEEAQELGRSLTPFGAIQAGNAEGTIPPYEGGLRTAPADFKPGSFWTNPFRDEKPLYRITADNVQEYADKLSEGQKTLLKQYPDTW
;
A
#
# COMPACT_ATOMS: atom_id res chain seq x y z
N MET A 1 49.51 4.42 -0.61
CA MET A 1 49.03 4.89 0.70
C MET A 1 48.39 6.28 0.66
N LYS A 2 49.07 7.38 0.30
CA LYS A 2 48.46 8.73 0.27
C LYS A 2 47.28 8.87 -0.71
N LEU A 3 47.37 8.30 -1.91
CA LEU A 3 46.27 8.29 -2.89
C LEU A 3 45.05 7.46 -2.42
N GLN A 4 45.29 6.34 -1.71
CA GLN A 4 44.22 5.49 -1.19
C GLN A 4 43.46 6.17 -0.04
N LEU A 5 44.18 6.91 0.81
CA LEU A 5 43.58 7.70 1.88
C LEU A 5 42.73 8.86 1.32
N ALA A 6 43.21 9.53 0.26
CA ALA A 6 42.45 10.58 -0.41
C ALA A 6 41.17 10.04 -1.08
N LEU A 7 41.23 8.85 -1.69
CA LEU A 7 40.08 8.19 -2.31
C LEU A 7 39.02 7.76 -1.27
N CYS A 8 39.44 7.24 -0.11
CA CYS A 8 38.50 6.89 0.96
C CYS A 8 37.79 8.12 1.57
N VAL A 9 38.49 9.25 1.71
CA VAL A 9 37.88 10.50 2.19
C VAL A 9 36.89 11.07 1.17
N ALA A 10 37.21 10.99 -0.13
CA ALA A 10 36.30 11.42 -1.19
C ALA A 10 35.01 10.57 -1.25
N LEU A 11 35.13 9.24 -1.10
CA LEU A 11 33.97 8.34 -1.08
C LEU A 11 33.11 8.49 0.18
N GLY A 12 33.72 8.75 1.35
CA GLY A 12 32.98 9.00 2.60
C GLY A 12 32.21 10.33 2.62
N GLY A 13 32.68 11.36 1.89
CA GLY A 13 32.01 12.65 1.78
C GLY A 13 30.71 12.61 0.95
N LEU A 14 30.63 11.71 -0.04
CA LEU A 14 29.44 11.55 -0.89
C LEU A 14 28.26 10.91 -0.14
N SER A 15 28.53 10.06 0.86
CA SER A 15 27.51 9.47 1.72
C SER A 15 26.86 10.46 2.71
N ALA A 16 27.41 11.67 2.88
CA ALA A 16 26.87 12.67 3.80
C ALA A 16 25.64 13.43 3.24
N PHE A 17 25.32 13.28 1.95
CA PHE A 17 24.18 13.93 1.28
C PHE A 17 23.02 12.96 1.05
N ALA A 18 22.69 12.12 2.04
CA ALA A 18 21.46 11.34 2.00
C ALA A 18 20.25 12.27 2.23
N TYR A 19 19.64 12.73 1.14
CA TYR A 19 18.34 13.42 1.15
C TYR A 19 17.25 12.38 1.45
N ALA A 20 17.02 12.12 2.73
CA ALA A 20 15.99 11.18 3.18
C ALA A 20 14.58 11.80 3.22
N ALA A 21 14.47 13.14 3.12
CA ALA A 21 13.22 13.87 3.17
C ALA A 21 12.76 14.31 1.77
N VAL A 22 11.44 14.29 1.57
CA VAL A 22 10.78 14.89 0.41
C VAL A 22 10.93 16.42 0.43
N THR A 23 10.83 17.06 -0.73
CA THR A 23 10.90 18.53 -0.80
C THR A 23 9.64 19.17 -0.17
N PRO A 24 9.69 20.44 0.24
CA PRO A 24 8.50 21.15 0.71
C PRO A 24 7.35 21.15 -0.30
N GLU A 25 7.67 21.18 -1.60
CA GLU A 25 6.69 21.13 -2.69
C GLU A 25 6.01 19.75 -2.76
N GLU A 26 6.77 18.67 -2.65
CA GLU A 26 6.22 17.31 -2.58
C GLU A 26 5.35 17.12 -1.33
N ALA A 27 5.76 17.68 -0.19
CA ALA A 27 4.97 17.63 1.04
C ALA A 27 3.63 18.36 0.93
N GLN A 28 3.52 19.40 0.09
CA GLN A 28 2.26 20.11 -0.15
C GLN A 28 1.21 19.26 -0.88
N GLU A 29 1.61 18.14 -1.49
CA GLU A 29 0.67 17.22 -2.14
C GLU A 29 -0.17 16.41 -1.15
N LEU A 30 0.28 16.28 0.11
CA LEU A 30 -0.49 15.66 1.18
C LEU A 30 -1.78 16.44 1.46
N GLY A 31 -2.91 15.75 1.39
CA GLY A 31 -4.26 16.32 1.50
C GLY A 31 -4.77 17.01 0.23
N ARG A 32 -3.98 17.04 -0.86
CA ARG A 32 -4.39 17.55 -2.18
C ARG A 32 -4.58 16.39 -3.16
N SER A 33 -3.47 15.91 -3.74
CA SER A 33 -3.46 14.76 -4.65
C SER A 33 -3.17 13.44 -3.92
N LEU A 34 -2.53 13.55 -2.75
CA LEU A 34 -2.27 12.44 -1.84
C LEU A 34 -3.19 12.52 -0.62
N THR A 35 -3.47 11.37 0.00
CA THR A 35 -4.08 11.30 1.32
C THR A 35 -3.15 11.93 2.37
N PRO A 36 -3.65 12.23 3.59
CA PRO A 36 -2.80 12.76 4.68
C PRO A 36 -1.62 11.85 5.06
N PHE A 37 -1.61 10.60 4.60
CA PHE A 37 -0.59 9.58 4.84
C PHE A 37 0.14 9.14 3.56
N GLY A 38 -0.02 9.88 2.44
CA GLY A 38 0.83 9.74 1.25
C GLY A 38 0.35 8.76 0.17
N ALA A 39 -0.86 8.22 0.26
CA ALA A 39 -1.43 7.39 -0.81
C ALA A 39 -2.13 8.25 -1.88
N ILE A 40 -2.32 7.77 -3.10
CA ILE A 40 -3.09 8.50 -4.13
C ILE A 40 -4.55 8.70 -3.67
N GLN A 41 -5.06 9.93 -3.75
CA GLN A 41 -6.41 10.27 -3.26
C GLN A 41 -7.55 9.95 -4.26
N ALA A 42 -7.28 9.98 -5.56
CA ALA A 42 -8.32 10.00 -6.60
C ALA A 42 -9.03 8.65 -6.87
N GLY A 43 -8.61 7.55 -6.24
CA GLY A 43 -9.06 6.20 -6.63
C GLY A 43 -8.32 5.67 -7.86
N ASN A 44 -8.81 4.59 -8.48
CA ASN A 44 -8.18 4.00 -9.66
C ASN A 44 -8.97 4.27 -10.96
N ALA A 45 -8.28 4.17 -12.10
CA ALA A 45 -8.88 4.40 -13.42
C ALA A 45 -9.98 3.37 -13.78
N GLU A 46 -9.93 2.16 -13.21
CA GLU A 46 -10.96 1.13 -13.42
C GLU A 46 -12.26 1.44 -12.67
N GLY A 47 -12.28 2.43 -11.76
CA GLY A 47 -13.45 2.78 -10.96
C GLY A 47 -13.81 1.75 -9.87
N THR A 48 -12.96 0.74 -9.66
CA THR A 48 -13.15 -0.31 -8.64
C THR A 48 -12.68 0.12 -7.26
N ILE A 49 -11.82 1.14 -7.18
CA ILE A 49 -11.37 1.78 -5.94
C ILE A 49 -11.86 3.23 -5.97
N PRO A 50 -12.78 3.63 -5.07
CA PRO A 50 -13.28 4.99 -5.03
C PRO A 50 -12.22 5.98 -4.50
N PRO A 51 -12.39 7.29 -4.74
CA PRO A 51 -11.57 8.31 -4.10
C PRO A 51 -11.59 8.20 -2.57
N TYR A 52 -10.48 8.54 -1.92
CA TYR A 52 -10.41 8.58 -0.46
C TYR A 52 -11.10 9.84 0.08
N GLU A 53 -12.17 9.63 0.85
CA GLU A 53 -12.97 10.72 1.44
C GLU A 53 -12.81 10.82 2.98
N GLY A 54 -11.79 10.19 3.58
CA GLY A 54 -11.59 10.24 5.03
C GLY A 54 -12.03 8.99 5.80
N GLY A 55 -12.51 7.95 5.12
CA GLY A 55 -12.91 6.68 5.74
C GLY A 55 -14.15 6.79 6.64
N LEU A 56 -14.25 5.90 7.64
CA LEU A 56 -15.38 5.84 8.57
C LEU A 56 -15.35 7.00 9.58
N ARG A 57 -16.26 7.96 9.42
CA ARG A 57 -16.38 9.14 10.30
C ARG A 57 -17.30 8.95 11.51
N THR A 58 -18.15 7.93 11.47
CA THR A 58 -19.09 7.57 12.53
C THR A 58 -18.92 6.11 12.88
N ALA A 59 -19.01 5.78 14.16
CA ALA A 59 -19.00 4.39 14.59
C ALA A 59 -20.23 3.65 14.04
N PRO A 60 -20.10 2.34 13.71
CA PRO A 60 -21.25 1.50 13.37
C PRO A 60 -22.31 1.52 14.47
N ALA A 61 -23.58 1.36 14.11
CA ALA A 61 -24.70 1.45 15.05
C ALA A 61 -24.63 0.42 16.20
N ASP A 62 -24.02 -0.73 15.94
CA ASP A 62 -23.82 -1.84 16.88
C ASP A 62 -22.48 -1.78 17.63
N PHE A 63 -21.62 -0.80 17.35
CA PHE A 63 -20.40 -0.57 18.12
C PHE A 63 -20.73 -0.04 19.52
N LYS A 64 -20.12 -0.65 20.55
CA LYS A 64 -20.21 -0.20 21.94
C LYS A 64 -18.81 0.15 22.46
N PRO A 65 -18.62 1.30 23.13
CA PRO A 65 -17.35 1.61 23.79
C PRO A 65 -16.91 0.48 24.73
N GLY A 66 -15.65 0.06 24.63
CA GLY A 66 -15.08 -1.04 25.42
C GLY A 66 -15.40 -2.45 24.90
N SER A 67 -16.15 -2.60 23.81
CA SER A 67 -16.38 -3.88 23.14
C SER A 67 -15.35 -4.14 22.02
N PHE A 68 -15.42 -5.35 21.43
CA PHE A 68 -14.70 -5.63 20.19
C PHE A 68 -15.21 -4.75 19.05
N TRP A 69 -14.30 -4.35 18.16
CA TRP A 69 -14.66 -3.60 16.96
C TRP A 69 -15.66 -4.37 16.12
N THR A 70 -16.77 -3.70 15.79
CA THR A 70 -17.75 -4.20 14.82
C THR A 70 -17.17 -4.17 13.42
N ASN A 71 -17.55 -5.14 12.58
CA ASN A 71 -17.31 -5.07 11.15
C ASN A 71 -18.36 -4.17 10.47
N PRO A 72 -17.98 -2.96 9.99
CA PRO A 72 -18.89 -2.04 9.33
C PRO A 72 -19.39 -2.53 7.95
N PHE A 73 -18.70 -3.50 7.35
CA PHE A 73 -18.96 -4.01 6.00
C PHE A 73 -19.46 -5.46 6.01
N ARG A 74 -20.10 -5.90 7.12
CA ARG A 74 -20.50 -7.30 7.34
C ARG A 74 -21.44 -7.88 6.27
N ASP A 75 -22.21 -7.03 5.61
CA ASP A 75 -23.19 -7.43 4.60
C ASP A 75 -22.66 -7.25 3.16
N GLU A 76 -21.43 -6.77 2.99
CA GLU A 76 -20.79 -6.66 1.68
C GLU A 76 -20.29 -8.03 1.19
N LYS A 77 -20.41 -8.25 -0.11
CA LYS A 77 -19.89 -9.45 -0.77
C LYS A 77 -18.52 -9.16 -1.37
N PRO A 78 -17.57 -10.10 -1.29
CA PRO A 78 -16.31 -9.97 -2.01
C PRO A 78 -16.57 -9.79 -3.51
N LEU A 79 -15.84 -8.87 -4.14
CA LEU A 79 -15.86 -8.70 -5.60
C LEU A 79 -15.23 -9.91 -6.30
N TYR A 80 -14.20 -10.48 -5.69
CA TYR A 80 -13.45 -11.62 -6.21
C TYR A 80 -13.11 -12.60 -5.08
N ARG A 81 -13.10 -13.89 -5.40
CA ARG A 81 -12.45 -14.93 -4.61
C ARG A 81 -11.54 -15.68 -5.56
N ILE A 82 -10.24 -15.46 -5.44
CA ILE A 82 -9.23 -16.06 -6.31
C ILE A 82 -8.62 -17.25 -5.58
N THR A 83 -8.80 -18.43 -6.15
CA THR A 83 -8.28 -19.72 -5.66
C THR A 83 -7.30 -20.28 -6.69
N ALA A 84 -6.73 -21.46 -6.42
CA ALA A 84 -5.88 -22.15 -7.39
C ALA A 84 -6.64 -22.52 -8.68
N ASP A 85 -7.94 -22.80 -8.58
CA ASP A 85 -8.77 -23.23 -9.71
C ASP A 85 -9.03 -22.12 -10.73
N ASN A 86 -9.16 -20.87 -10.29
CA ASN A 86 -9.47 -19.72 -11.14
C ASN A 86 -8.33 -18.69 -11.26
N VAL A 87 -7.13 -19.01 -10.78
CA VAL A 87 -5.97 -18.10 -10.77
C VAL A 87 -5.64 -17.53 -12.16
N GLN A 88 -5.89 -18.31 -13.22
CA GLN A 88 -5.61 -17.88 -14.59
C GLN A 88 -6.62 -16.84 -15.09
N GLU A 89 -7.86 -16.88 -14.62
CA GLU A 89 -8.91 -15.92 -15.00
C GLU A 89 -8.62 -14.52 -14.44
N TYR A 90 -7.91 -14.45 -13.31
CA TYR A 90 -7.58 -13.20 -12.60
C TYR A 90 -6.07 -12.94 -12.55
N ALA A 91 -5.32 -13.47 -13.52
CA ALA A 91 -3.86 -13.38 -13.49
C ALA A 91 -3.33 -11.95 -13.56
N ASP A 92 -4.08 -11.00 -14.13
CA ASP A 92 -3.74 -9.57 -14.17
C ASP A 92 -3.90 -8.88 -12.81
N LYS A 93 -4.69 -9.46 -11.89
CA LYS A 93 -4.90 -8.93 -10.53
C LYS A 93 -3.92 -9.46 -9.50
N LEU A 94 -3.03 -10.37 -9.91
CA LEU A 94 -2.07 -11.02 -9.02
C LEU A 94 -0.62 -10.77 -9.45
N SER A 95 0.24 -10.57 -8.46
CA SER A 95 1.68 -10.67 -8.63
C SER A 95 2.12 -12.11 -8.92
N GLU A 96 3.29 -12.28 -9.54
CA GLU A 96 3.87 -13.61 -9.80
C GLU A 96 4.08 -14.42 -8.51
N GLY A 97 4.40 -13.76 -7.39
CA GLY A 97 4.51 -14.40 -6.08
C GLY A 97 3.20 -15.02 -5.63
N GLN A 98 2.09 -14.28 -5.74
CA GLN A 98 0.76 -14.78 -5.37
C GLN A 98 0.31 -15.93 -6.28
N LYS A 99 0.54 -15.83 -7.59
CA LYS A 99 0.27 -16.93 -8.54
C LYS A 99 1.05 -18.18 -8.18
N THR A 100 2.31 -18.03 -7.78
CA THR A 100 3.17 -19.15 -7.37
C THR A 100 2.65 -19.82 -6.10
N LEU A 101 2.27 -19.03 -5.09
CA LEU A 101 1.73 -19.56 -3.84
C LEU A 101 0.43 -20.35 -4.05
N LEU A 102 -0.50 -19.83 -4.86
CA LEU A 102 -1.75 -20.52 -5.18
C LEU A 102 -1.49 -21.84 -5.92
N LYS A 103 -0.49 -21.90 -6.82
CA LYS A 103 -0.10 -23.14 -7.49
C LYS A 103 0.56 -24.14 -6.54
N GLN A 104 1.37 -23.68 -5.59
CA GLN A 104 2.11 -24.53 -4.67
C GLN A 104 1.22 -25.10 -3.56
N TYR A 105 0.19 -24.34 -3.14
CA TYR A 105 -0.68 -24.70 -2.03
C TYR A 105 -2.16 -24.62 -2.43
N PRO A 106 -2.62 -25.49 -3.35
CA PRO A 106 -3.95 -25.36 -3.96
C PRO A 106 -5.13 -25.49 -2.98
N ASP A 107 -4.93 -26.18 -1.85
CA ASP A 107 -6.00 -26.49 -0.89
C ASP A 107 -6.05 -25.54 0.33
N THR A 108 -5.23 -24.48 0.35
CA THR A 108 -5.13 -23.59 1.54
C THR A 108 -6.13 -22.43 1.59
N TRP A 109 -6.77 -22.07 0.48
CA TRP A 109 -7.63 -20.89 0.34
C TRP A 109 -8.82 -21.16 -0.58
#